data_AF-A0A2N5TJQ7-F1
#
_entry.id   AF-A0A2N5TJQ7-F1
#
_cell.length_a   1.000
_cell.length_b   1.000
_cell.length_c   1.000
_cell.angle_alpha   90.00
_cell.angle_beta   90.00
_cell.angle_gamma   90.00
#
_symmetry.space_group_name_H-M   'P 1'
#
loop_
_entity.id
_entity.type
_entity.pdbx_description
1 polymer ?
#
loop_
_entity_poly.entity_id
_entity_poly.type
_entity_poly.pdbx_seq_one_letter_code
_entity_poly.pdbx_strand_id
1 'polypeptide(L)'
;MFMEKKRKYGKNKPEDFSNIKDISEDNRMDMLAVTPICLRIAFSLDNLYGIIPMSCDHPLYISEKNVKKRQASHLVALNDPSMLINGKFKTAVAIPAKHKRHQPTQPIVLSPIGKQCAETLIGQFSELFESTYGDAASFTADDMFGMKKAERIANQLDDINEDKTTIDNLMGGESFTGMSEFLHSRVLQFKESTVYKEHVDEVIQYNAMIEDNMNCICGIPEARKKALLEGKAREREAKKKATESPKIATTKRKEEERMAKEKKNDEEKKAKGKNKG
;
A
#
# COMPACT_ATOMS: atom_id res chain seq x y z
N MET A 1 28.65 -5.84 20.66
CA MET A 1 29.92 -5.69 21.39
C MET A 1 30.38 -7.10 21.75
N PHE A 2 31.53 -7.55 21.24
CA PHE A 2 32.09 -8.85 21.63
C PHE A 2 32.84 -8.66 22.94
N MET A 3 32.32 -9.19 24.03
CA MET A 3 33.01 -9.24 25.32
C MET A 3 33.38 -10.69 25.63
N GLU A 4 34.59 -10.89 26.14
CA GLU A 4 35.05 -12.21 26.56
C GLU A 4 34.21 -12.71 27.73
N LYS A 5 33.77 -13.98 27.68
CA LYS A 5 32.91 -14.58 28.72
C LYS A 5 33.55 -14.58 30.12
N LYS A 6 34.88 -14.52 30.19
CA LYS A 6 35.65 -14.40 31.44
C LYS A 6 36.88 -13.55 31.18
N ARG A 7 37.09 -12.49 31.96
CA ARG A 7 38.35 -11.74 31.95
C ARG A 7 39.39 -12.46 32.78
N LYS A 8 40.57 -12.70 32.21
CA LYS A 8 41.75 -13.09 32.98
C LYS A 8 42.10 -11.90 33.90
N TYR A 9 42.10 -12.14 35.21
CA TYR A 9 42.32 -11.15 36.29
C TYR A 9 41.17 -10.20 36.64
N GLY A 10 40.01 -10.31 35.98
CA GLY A 10 38.81 -9.53 36.33
C GLY A 10 37.87 -10.27 37.29
N LYS A 11 36.99 -9.53 37.96
CA LYS A 11 35.87 -10.11 38.72
C LYS A 11 34.80 -10.58 37.74
N ASN A 12 34.38 -11.84 37.86
CA ASN A 12 33.55 -12.50 36.84
C ASN A 12 32.20 -12.96 37.38
N LYS A 13 31.90 -12.75 38.66
CA LYS A 13 30.62 -13.11 39.28
C LYS A 13 30.01 -11.92 40.02
N PRO A 14 28.66 -11.77 40.03
CA PRO A 14 27.99 -10.67 40.70
C PRO A 14 28.23 -10.68 42.22
N GLU A 15 28.45 -11.85 42.82
CA GLU A 15 28.74 -12.00 44.25
C GLU A 15 30.10 -11.40 44.65
N ASP A 16 31.06 -11.32 43.71
CA ASP A 16 32.41 -10.77 43.93
C ASP A 16 32.39 -9.26 44.27
N PHE A 17 31.24 -8.60 44.10
CA PHE A 17 31.05 -7.17 44.31
C PHE A 17 30.27 -6.80 45.58
N SER A 18 29.81 -7.79 46.35
CA SER A 18 28.98 -7.59 47.55
C SER A 18 29.68 -6.86 48.71
N ASN A 19 31.01 -6.89 48.77
CA ASN A 19 31.82 -6.40 49.92
C ASN A 19 32.83 -5.30 49.55
N ILE A 20 32.65 -4.62 48.40
CA ILE A 20 33.58 -3.58 47.95
C ILE A 20 33.26 -2.26 48.66
N LYS A 21 34.19 -1.74 49.46
CA LYS A 21 34.05 -0.44 50.15
C LYS A 21 34.26 0.75 49.21
N ASP A 22 35.15 0.63 48.24
CA ASP A 22 35.49 1.67 47.27
C ASP A 22 35.39 1.15 45.82
N ILE A 23 34.50 1.76 45.03
CA ILE A 23 34.28 1.39 43.62
C ILE A 23 35.39 2.04 42.78
N SER A 24 36.50 1.31 42.60
CA SER A 24 37.51 1.64 41.59
C SER A 24 36.92 1.60 40.17
N GLU A 25 37.51 2.34 39.24
CA GLU A 25 37.14 2.34 37.82
C GLU A 25 37.21 0.93 37.20
N ASP A 26 38.21 0.12 37.58
CA ASP A 26 38.31 -1.28 37.15
C ASP A 26 37.15 -2.13 37.68
N ASN A 27 36.79 -1.94 38.96
CA ASN A 27 35.64 -2.64 39.55
C ASN A 27 34.35 -2.22 38.84
N ARG A 28 34.20 -0.95 38.48
CA ARG A 28 33.04 -0.41 37.75
C ARG A 28 32.95 -1.01 36.34
N MET A 29 34.09 -1.14 35.65
CA MET A 29 34.17 -1.78 34.33
C MET A 29 33.89 -3.30 34.36
N ASP A 30 34.25 -3.98 35.46
CA ASP A 30 33.91 -5.38 35.67
C ASP A 30 32.44 -5.56 36.11
N MET A 31 31.91 -4.66 36.94
CA MET A 31 30.49 -4.63 37.30
C MET A 31 29.62 -4.44 36.06
N LEU A 32 29.98 -3.53 35.15
CA LEU A 32 29.24 -3.31 33.90
C LEU A 32 29.26 -4.54 32.98
N ALA A 33 30.36 -5.30 32.97
CA ALA A 33 30.50 -6.49 32.15
C ALA A 33 29.69 -7.68 32.68
N VAL A 34 29.50 -7.77 34.00
CA VAL A 34 28.85 -8.89 34.70
C VAL A 34 27.44 -8.53 35.19
N THR A 35 26.99 -7.29 34.98
CA THR A 35 25.73 -6.79 35.56
C THR A 35 24.52 -7.61 35.09
N PRO A 36 23.65 -8.06 36.02
CA PRO A 36 22.42 -8.78 35.66
C PRO A 36 21.27 -7.83 35.28
N ILE A 37 21.45 -6.52 35.42
CA ILE A 37 20.42 -5.52 35.10
C ILE A 37 20.56 -5.00 33.67
N CYS A 38 19.49 -4.41 33.12
CA CYS A 38 19.54 -3.90 31.75
C CYS A 38 20.55 -2.75 31.59
N LEU A 39 21.40 -2.85 30.57
CA LEU A 39 22.50 -1.90 30.32
C LEU A 39 22.02 -0.44 30.23
N ARG A 40 20.86 -0.18 29.63
CA ARG A 40 20.32 1.19 29.51
C ARG A 40 20.11 1.86 30.87
N ILE A 41 19.64 1.10 31.87
CA ILE A 41 19.46 1.59 33.24
C ILE A 41 20.80 1.60 33.96
N ALA A 42 21.60 0.56 33.81
CA ALA A 42 22.95 0.50 34.40
C ALA A 42 23.77 1.75 34.03
N PHE A 43 23.88 2.08 32.74
CA PHE A 43 24.55 3.30 32.27
C PHE A 43 23.93 4.58 32.81
N SER A 44 22.60 4.63 32.98
CA SER A 44 21.94 5.83 33.51
C SER A 44 22.29 6.04 34.98
N LEU A 45 22.26 4.98 35.78
CA LEU A 45 22.63 5.02 37.20
C LEU A 45 24.13 5.26 37.39
N ASP A 46 24.94 4.68 36.51
CA ASP A 46 26.38 4.84 36.51
C ASP A 46 26.80 6.29 36.21
N ASN A 47 26.10 6.94 35.28
CA ASN A 47 26.33 8.35 34.96
C ASN A 47 25.79 9.31 36.03
N LEU A 48 24.67 8.98 36.69
CA LEU A 48 24.04 9.85 37.68
C LEU A 48 24.64 9.72 39.07
N TYR A 49 24.97 8.50 39.47
CA TYR A 49 25.36 8.17 40.84
C TYR A 49 26.71 7.45 40.92
N GLY A 50 27.33 7.09 39.79
CA GLY A 50 28.61 6.36 39.78
C GLY A 50 28.50 4.93 40.28
N ILE A 51 27.29 4.34 40.25
CA ILE A 51 27.03 2.98 40.74
C ILE A 51 26.38 2.13 39.66
N ILE A 52 26.66 0.82 39.72
CA ILE A 52 26.01 -0.19 38.89
C ILE A 52 25.37 -1.21 39.83
N PRO A 53 24.03 -1.23 39.96
CA PRO A 53 23.39 -2.22 40.80
C PRO A 53 23.63 -3.64 40.29
N MET A 54 23.94 -4.56 41.20
CA MET A 54 24.11 -5.99 40.89
C MET A 54 22.87 -6.81 41.23
N SER A 55 21.75 -6.14 41.55
CA SER A 55 20.44 -6.77 41.81
C SER A 55 19.31 -5.92 41.25
N CYS A 56 18.27 -6.58 40.74
CA CYS A 56 17.02 -5.98 40.28
C CYS A 56 16.15 -5.42 41.41
N ASP A 57 16.44 -5.79 42.66
CA ASP A 57 15.71 -5.31 43.83
C ASP A 57 16.29 -4.01 44.39
N HIS A 58 17.38 -3.52 43.80
CA HIS A 58 18.00 -2.28 44.25
C HIS A 58 17.06 -1.09 44.06
N PRO A 59 16.81 -0.25 45.08
CA PRO A 59 15.81 0.82 45.01
C PRO A 59 16.03 1.79 43.85
N LEU A 60 17.30 2.14 43.57
CA LEU A 60 17.66 3.00 42.45
C LEU A 60 17.40 2.37 41.07
N TYR A 61 17.52 1.04 40.96
CA TYR A 61 17.16 0.34 39.72
C TYR A 61 15.65 0.38 39.50
N ILE A 62 14.84 0.15 40.55
CA ILE A 62 13.39 0.19 40.48
C ILE A 62 12.90 1.59 40.08
N SER A 63 13.45 2.65 40.70
CA SER A 63 13.07 4.02 40.37
C SER A 63 13.40 4.38 38.92
N GLU A 64 14.62 4.08 38.47
CA GLU A 64 15.06 4.41 37.11
C GLU A 64 14.33 3.58 36.05
N LYS A 65 14.00 2.31 36.37
CA LYS A 65 13.14 1.45 35.53
C LYS A 65 11.78 2.08 35.31
N ASN A 66 11.17 2.62 36.36
CA ASN A 66 9.88 3.28 36.26
C ASN A 66 9.97 4.60 35.48
N VAL A 67 11.05 5.37 35.64
CA VAL A 67 11.29 6.59 34.85
C VAL A 67 11.47 6.28 33.37
N LYS A 68 12.27 5.27 33.01
CA LYS A 68 12.46 4.86 31.61
C LYS A 68 11.18 4.32 30.99
N LYS A 69 10.37 3.56 31.75
CA LYS A 69 9.01 3.16 31.34
C LYS A 69 8.12 4.37 31.07
N ARG A 70 8.14 5.38 31.95
CA ARG A 70 7.39 6.63 31.76
C ARG A 70 7.89 7.44 30.57
N GLN A 71 9.20 7.54 30.34
CA GLN A 71 9.76 8.24 29.18
C GLN A 71 9.43 7.52 27.86
N ALA A 72 9.43 6.18 27.86
CA ALA A 72 8.95 5.40 26.72
C ALA A 72 7.47 5.69 26.43
N SER A 73 6.62 5.80 27.46
CA SER A 73 5.22 6.23 27.28
C SER A 73 5.06 7.71 26.93
N HIS A 74 5.96 8.60 27.38
CA HIS A 74 5.88 10.04 27.11
C HIS A 74 6.32 10.40 25.68
N LEU A 75 7.17 9.57 25.05
CA LEU A 75 7.46 9.63 23.61
C LEU A 75 6.23 9.27 22.74
N VAL A 76 5.21 8.64 23.32
CA VAL A 76 3.91 8.43 22.66
C VAL A 76 3.02 9.69 22.79
N ALA A 77 3.09 10.40 23.91
CA ALA A 77 2.29 11.61 24.16
C ALA A 77 2.72 12.87 23.39
N LEU A 78 3.96 12.91 22.86
CA LEU A 78 4.43 14.01 22.01
C LEU A 78 4.04 13.87 20.52
N ASN A 79 3.28 12.83 20.16
CA ASN A 79 2.72 12.65 18.81
C ASN A 79 1.21 12.88 18.75
N ASP A 80 0.61 13.50 19.77
CA ASP A 80 -0.81 13.86 19.78
C ASP A 80 -1.00 15.24 19.08
N PRO A 81 -1.68 15.30 17.91
CA PRO A 81 -1.85 16.56 17.15
C PRO A 81 -2.72 17.60 17.88
N SER A 82 -3.33 17.22 19.00
CA SER A 82 -4.31 18.01 19.76
C SER A 82 -3.71 19.11 20.66
N MET A 83 -2.37 19.19 20.79
CA MET A 83 -1.69 20.17 21.66
C MET A 83 -1.00 21.34 20.91
N LEU A 84 -1.17 21.47 19.59
CA LEU A 84 -0.67 22.63 18.83
C LEU A 84 -1.65 23.80 18.90
N ILE A 85 -1.51 24.65 19.92
CA ILE A 85 -2.06 26.01 19.89
C ILE A 85 -0.90 27.00 19.71
N ASN A 86 -0.91 27.73 18.58
CA ASN A 86 -0.06 28.88 18.24
C ASN A 86 1.45 28.64 18.01
N GLY A 87 1.81 27.46 17.49
CA GLY A 87 2.84 27.35 16.43
C GLY A 87 4.21 27.99 16.64
N LYS A 88 4.80 28.00 17.85
CA LYS A 88 6.21 28.41 18.04
C LYS A 88 6.92 27.62 19.13
N PHE A 89 7.88 26.77 18.74
CA PHE A 89 8.98 26.35 19.61
C PHE A 89 10.19 27.28 19.41
N LYS A 90 10.80 27.75 20.51
CA LYS A 90 11.96 28.64 20.50
C LYS A 90 13.23 27.88 20.08
N THR A 91 14.04 28.58 19.29
CA THR A 91 15.27 28.19 18.60
C THR A 91 16.42 27.72 19.49
N ALA A 92 17.20 26.74 19.01
CA ALA A 92 18.62 26.61 19.35
C ALA A 92 19.41 26.04 18.14
N VAL A 93 20.29 26.91 17.62
CA VAL A 93 21.54 26.68 16.86
C VAL A 93 21.58 25.58 15.79
N ALA A 94 21.69 26.01 14.53
CA ALA A 94 21.90 25.18 13.35
C ALA A 94 23.34 24.64 13.27
N ILE A 95 23.48 23.33 13.02
CA ILE A 95 24.69 22.69 12.48
C ILE A 95 24.30 22.05 11.14
N PRO A 96 24.99 22.33 10.02
CA PRO A 96 24.59 21.79 8.72
C PRO A 96 25.17 20.37 8.55
N ALA A 97 24.41 19.35 8.95
CA ALA A 97 24.69 17.98 8.54
C ALA A 97 23.92 17.68 7.25
N LYS A 98 24.64 17.28 6.19
CA LYS A 98 24.06 16.78 4.93
C LYS A 98 23.37 15.44 5.19
N HIS A 99 22.18 15.46 5.77
CA HIS A 99 21.31 14.29 5.83
C HIS A 99 20.50 14.21 4.55
N LYS A 100 20.56 13.04 3.89
CA LYS A 100 19.60 12.59 2.87
C LYS A 100 18.22 12.96 3.41
N ARG A 101 17.46 13.77 2.65
CA ARG A 101 16.12 14.20 3.04
C ARG A 101 15.32 12.97 3.48
N HIS A 102 15.01 12.89 4.77
CA HIS A 102 13.95 12.01 5.23
C HIS A 102 12.70 12.53 4.54
N GLN A 103 12.19 11.79 3.56
CA GLN A 103 10.85 12.06 3.08
C GLN A 103 9.93 11.90 4.29
N PRO A 104 9.05 12.86 4.59
CA PRO A 104 8.00 12.64 5.56
C PRO A 104 7.20 11.44 5.05
N THR A 105 7.23 10.34 5.80
CA THR A 105 6.30 9.23 5.60
C THR A 105 4.91 9.81 5.69
N GLN A 106 4.21 9.83 4.56
CA GLN A 106 2.80 10.21 4.51
C GLN A 106 2.05 9.39 5.57
N PRO A 107 1.16 9.99 6.37
CA PRO A 107 0.31 9.23 7.27
C PRO A 107 -0.44 8.22 6.42
N ILE A 108 -0.18 6.94 6.67
CA ILE A 108 -0.76 5.89 5.85
C ILE A 108 -2.24 5.80 6.23
N VAL A 109 -3.12 6.26 5.35
CA VAL A 109 -4.56 6.15 5.55
C VAL A 109 -4.94 4.71 5.25
N LEU A 110 -5.00 3.89 6.30
CA LEU A 110 -5.33 2.48 6.18
C LEU A 110 -6.81 2.31 5.82
N SER A 111 -7.11 1.45 4.85
CA SER A 111 -8.49 1.11 4.50
C SER A 111 -9.22 0.47 5.70
N PRO A 112 -10.57 0.55 5.76
CA PRO A 112 -11.33 -0.10 6.83
C PRO A 112 -11.00 -1.60 6.96
N ILE A 113 -10.85 -2.30 5.83
CA ILE A 113 -10.45 -3.71 5.80
C ILE A 113 -9.01 -3.92 6.29
N GLY A 114 -8.09 -3.01 5.95
CA GLY A 114 -6.70 -3.07 6.40
C GLY A 114 -6.60 -2.85 7.90
N LYS A 115 -7.42 -1.95 8.46
CA LYS A 115 -7.51 -1.73 9.90
C LYS A 115 -8.02 -2.97 10.62
N GLN A 116 -9.07 -3.59 10.10
CA GLN A 116 -9.61 -4.83 10.66
C GLN A 116 -8.58 -5.96 10.61
N CYS A 117 -7.81 -6.07 9.51
CA CYS A 117 -6.72 -7.02 9.41
C CYS A 117 -5.63 -6.77 10.46
N ALA A 118 -5.18 -5.52 10.61
CA ALA A 118 -4.17 -5.14 11.58
C ALA A 118 -4.59 -5.47 13.03
N GLU A 119 -5.83 -5.12 13.41
CA GLU A 119 -6.39 -5.44 14.73
C GLU A 119 -6.47 -6.96 14.95
N THR A 120 -6.92 -7.70 13.94
CA THR A 120 -7.02 -9.16 13.97
C THR A 120 -5.64 -9.80 14.17
N LEU A 121 -4.64 -9.36 13.41
CA LEU A 121 -3.25 -9.85 13.51
C LEU A 121 -2.66 -9.60 14.90
N ILE A 122 -2.87 -8.42 15.49
CA ILE A 122 -2.34 -8.08 16.82
C ILE A 122 -3.00 -8.93 17.90
N GLY A 123 -4.33 -9.10 17.85
CA GLY A 123 -5.03 -9.93 18.83
C GLY A 123 -4.49 -11.37 18.84
N GLN A 124 -4.37 -11.97 17.65
CA GLN A 124 -3.92 -13.36 17.53
C GLN A 124 -2.43 -13.53 17.87
N PHE A 125 -1.62 -12.52 17.56
CA PHE A 125 -0.21 -12.52 17.97
C PHE A 125 -0.09 -12.40 19.48
N SER A 126 -0.89 -11.55 20.12
CA SER A 126 -0.89 -11.38 21.57
C SER A 126 -1.29 -12.67 22.29
N GLU A 127 -2.33 -13.35 21.82
CA GLU A 127 -2.74 -14.67 22.35
C GLU A 127 -1.63 -15.71 22.21
N LEU A 128 -0.96 -15.80 21.04
CA LEU A 128 0.15 -16.72 20.85
C LEU A 128 1.35 -16.36 21.74
N PHE A 129 1.63 -15.06 21.88
CA PHE A 129 2.75 -14.57 22.69
C PHE A 129 2.57 -14.91 24.16
N GLU A 130 1.38 -14.65 24.71
CA GLU A 130 1.03 -15.00 26.09
C GLU A 130 1.06 -16.52 26.31
N SER A 131 0.57 -17.30 25.34
CA SER A 131 0.64 -18.77 25.41
C SER A 131 2.07 -19.31 25.36
N THR A 132 2.99 -18.62 24.68
CA THR A 132 4.36 -19.11 24.47
C THR A 132 5.30 -18.67 25.59
N TYR A 133 5.17 -17.43 26.07
CA TYR A 133 6.11 -16.83 27.01
C TYR A 133 5.50 -16.50 28.38
N GLY A 134 4.17 -16.39 28.49
CA GLY A 134 3.47 -16.02 29.72
C GLY A 134 4.00 -14.73 30.35
N ASP A 135 3.92 -14.65 31.68
CA ASP A 135 4.42 -13.51 32.47
C ASP A 135 5.96 -13.45 32.58
N ALA A 136 6.68 -14.42 32.02
CA ALA A 136 8.14 -14.48 32.11
C ALA A 136 8.85 -13.55 31.10
N ALA A 137 8.11 -12.91 30.19
CA ALA A 137 8.67 -12.02 29.18
C ALA A 137 9.03 -10.64 29.77
N SER A 138 10.24 -10.16 29.44
CA SER A 138 10.68 -8.80 29.81
C SER A 138 10.10 -7.70 28.92
N PHE A 139 9.36 -8.09 27.89
CA PHE A 139 8.75 -7.25 26.86
C PHE A 139 7.34 -7.76 26.57
N THR A 140 6.49 -6.89 26.06
CA THR A 140 5.09 -7.21 25.72
C THR A 140 4.94 -7.59 24.25
N ALA A 141 3.80 -8.20 23.91
CA ALA A 141 3.45 -8.47 22.53
C ALA A 141 3.43 -7.18 21.67
N ASP A 142 2.95 -6.06 22.23
CA ASP A 142 2.91 -4.75 21.56
C ASP A 142 4.32 -4.16 21.30
N ASP A 143 5.28 -4.41 22.20
CA ASP A 143 6.68 -4.00 21.99
C ASP A 143 7.29 -4.70 20.75
N MET A 144 6.89 -5.95 20.50
CA MET A 144 7.39 -6.74 19.36
C MET A 144 6.59 -6.48 18.09
N PHE A 145 5.27 -6.53 18.19
CA PHE A 145 4.33 -6.43 17.09
C PHE A 145 3.14 -5.55 17.46
N GLY A 146 3.40 -4.24 17.56
CA GLY A 146 2.35 -3.25 17.80
C GLY A 146 1.68 -2.74 16.53
N MET A 147 0.69 -1.86 16.72
CA MET A 147 -0.15 -1.27 15.66
C MET A 147 0.65 -0.84 14.42
N LYS A 148 1.73 -0.08 14.59
CA LYS A 148 2.52 0.44 13.46
C LYS A 148 3.07 -0.66 12.55
N LYS A 149 3.49 -1.80 13.11
CA LYS A 149 4.02 -2.93 12.33
C LYS A 149 2.86 -3.67 11.65
N ALA A 150 1.75 -3.86 12.35
CA ALA A 150 0.55 -4.48 11.78
C ALA A 150 -0.06 -3.66 10.63
N GLU A 151 -0.13 -2.34 10.77
CA GLU A 151 -0.60 -1.43 9.72
C GLU A 151 0.28 -1.53 8.47
N ARG A 152 1.61 -1.66 8.62
CA ARG A 152 2.52 -1.85 7.47
C ARG A 152 2.21 -3.13 6.71
N ILE A 153 1.96 -4.23 7.42
CA ILE A 153 1.56 -5.50 6.81
C ILE A 153 0.20 -5.34 6.13
N ALA A 154 -0.77 -4.72 6.81
CA ALA A 154 -2.11 -4.50 6.27
C ALA A 154 -2.11 -3.62 5.00
N ASN A 155 -1.21 -2.66 4.88
CA ASN A 155 -1.09 -1.85 3.66
C ASN A 155 -0.58 -2.63 2.45
N GLN A 156 0.14 -3.73 2.68
CA GLN A 156 0.70 -4.58 1.63
C GLN A 156 -0.06 -5.91 1.53
N LEU A 157 -1.31 -5.97 2.01
CA LEU A 157 -2.13 -7.19 2.02
C LEU A 157 -2.26 -7.85 0.64
N ASP A 158 -2.36 -7.02 -0.40
CA ASP A 158 -2.52 -7.49 -1.78
C ASP A 158 -1.21 -8.03 -2.36
N ASP A 159 -0.08 -7.46 -1.92
CA ASP A 159 1.28 -7.87 -2.34
C ASP A 159 1.80 -9.10 -1.58
N ILE A 160 1.24 -9.39 -0.40
CA ILE A 160 1.60 -10.55 0.41
C ILE A 160 0.95 -11.81 -0.19
N ASN A 161 1.77 -12.54 -0.95
CA ASN A 161 1.43 -13.83 -1.57
C ASN A 161 2.13 -14.97 -0.82
N GLU A 162 2.74 -15.92 -1.52
CA GLU A 162 3.32 -17.14 -0.93
C GLU A 162 4.65 -16.89 -0.19
N ASP A 163 5.35 -15.80 -0.50
CA ASP A 163 6.68 -15.55 0.02
C ASP A 163 6.68 -14.93 1.44
N LYS A 164 7.19 -15.69 2.40
CA LYS A 164 7.46 -15.25 3.78
C LYS A 164 8.41 -14.04 3.87
N THR A 165 9.29 -13.89 2.87
CA THR A 165 10.35 -12.86 2.85
C THR A 165 9.80 -11.44 2.85
N THR A 166 8.59 -11.23 2.32
CA THR A 166 7.90 -9.93 2.35
C THR A 166 7.64 -9.49 3.78
N ILE A 167 7.18 -10.39 4.64
CA ILE A 167 6.92 -10.11 6.07
C ILE A 167 8.23 -9.89 6.83
N ASP A 168 9.28 -10.66 6.53
CA ASP A 168 10.61 -10.47 7.14
C ASP A 168 11.17 -9.06 6.86
N ASN A 169 11.03 -8.60 5.62
CA ASN A 169 11.44 -7.24 5.22
C ASN A 169 10.60 -6.16 5.90
N LEU A 170 9.29 -6.37 6.02
CA LEU A 170 8.35 -5.45 6.68
C LEU A 170 8.64 -5.28 8.18
N MET A 171 9.10 -6.35 8.83
CA MET A 171 9.46 -6.36 10.26
C MET A 171 10.78 -5.64 10.56
N GLY A 172 11.60 -5.35 9.54
CA GLY A 172 12.81 -4.55 9.70
C GLY A 172 13.96 -5.28 10.43
N GLY A 173 14.01 -6.61 10.33
CA GLY A 173 15.10 -7.45 10.87
C GLY A 173 14.96 -7.84 12.34
N GLU A 174 13.96 -7.31 13.05
CA GLU A 174 13.58 -7.78 14.39
C GLU A 174 12.53 -8.89 14.26
N SER A 175 12.97 -10.11 13.95
CA SER A 175 12.11 -11.30 13.98
C SER A 175 12.74 -12.43 14.80
N PHE A 176 11.90 -13.18 15.53
CA PHE A 176 12.31 -14.43 16.15
C PHE A 176 11.76 -15.62 15.35
N THR A 177 12.40 -16.78 15.52
CA THR A 177 12.07 -18.00 14.78
C THR A 177 10.58 -18.33 14.86
N GLY A 178 9.94 -18.52 13.70
CA GLY A 178 8.53 -18.87 13.59
C GLY A 178 7.55 -17.70 13.54
N MET A 179 7.94 -16.48 13.94
CA MET A 179 7.02 -15.32 13.93
C MET A 179 6.53 -14.98 12.52
N SER A 180 7.44 -14.89 11.55
CA SER A 180 7.06 -14.52 10.19
C SER A 180 6.26 -15.62 9.47
N GLU A 181 6.48 -16.90 9.84
CA GLU A 181 5.62 -18.01 9.37
C GLU A 181 4.21 -17.90 9.94
N PHE A 182 4.11 -17.60 11.24
CA PHE A 182 2.83 -17.39 11.89
C PHE A 182 2.06 -16.21 11.29
N LEU A 183 2.71 -15.05 11.15
CA LEU A 183 2.09 -13.86 10.55
C LEU A 183 1.68 -14.12 9.10
N HIS A 184 2.51 -14.81 8.32
CA HIS A 184 2.20 -15.18 6.95
C HIS A 184 0.97 -16.08 6.86
N SER A 185 0.94 -17.16 7.64
CA SER A 185 -0.21 -18.07 7.73
C SER A 185 -1.48 -17.33 8.11
N ARG A 186 -1.38 -16.36 9.03
CA ARG A 186 -2.54 -15.63 9.51
C ARG A 186 -3.05 -14.58 8.54
N VAL A 187 -2.16 -13.94 7.78
CA VAL A 187 -2.54 -13.10 6.64
C VAL A 187 -3.27 -13.92 5.58
N LEU A 188 -2.78 -15.12 5.25
CA LEU A 188 -3.46 -16.00 4.29
C LEU A 188 -4.86 -16.42 4.77
N GLN A 189 -5.00 -16.80 6.04
CA GLN A 189 -6.32 -17.09 6.62
C GLN A 189 -7.27 -15.88 6.57
N PHE A 190 -6.74 -14.68 6.78
CA PHE A 190 -7.53 -13.46 6.65
C PHE A 190 -7.98 -13.24 5.18
N LYS A 191 -7.12 -13.51 4.19
CA LYS A 191 -7.49 -13.44 2.76
C LYS A 191 -8.55 -14.49 2.38
N GLU A 192 -8.56 -15.63 3.06
CA GLU A 192 -9.59 -16.66 2.86
C GLU A 192 -10.93 -16.32 3.53
N SER A 193 -10.94 -15.35 4.46
CA SER A 193 -12.15 -14.94 5.18
C SER A 193 -13.22 -14.37 4.25
N THR A 194 -14.48 -14.53 4.64
CA THR A 194 -15.63 -13.97 3.91
C THR A 194 -15.54 -12.45 3.83
N VAL A 195 -15.10 -11.81 4.91
CA VAL A 195 -14.99 -10.35 5.03
C VAL A 195 -14.04 -9.77 3.99
N TYR A 196 -12.87 -10.40 3.78
CA TYR A 196 -11.93 -9.94 2.77
C TYR A 196 -12.43 -10.20 1.35
N LYS A 197 -13.03 -11.38 1.10
CA LYS A 197 -13.58 -11.72 -0.23
C LYS A 197 -14.72 -10.80 -0.65
N GLU A 198 -15.66 -10.52 0.25
CA GLU A 198 -16.76 -9.57 0.01
C GLU A 198 -16.23 -8.19 -0.31
N HIS A 199 -15.23 -7.71 0.44
CA HIS A 199 -14.59 -6.44 0.15
C HIS A 199 -13.92 -6.39 -1.24
N VAL A 200 -13.21 -7.46 -1.61
CA VAL A 200 -12.59 -7.58 -2.95
C VAL A 200 -13.67 -7.59 -4.04
N ASP A 201 -14.76 -8.32 -3.85
CA ASP A 201 -15.88 -8.38 -4.79
C ASP A 201 -16.56 -7.01 -4.95
N GLU A 202 -16.80 -6.28 -3.85
CA GLU A 202 -17.34 -4.92 -3.87
C GLU A 202 -16.44 -3.96 -4.66
N VAL A 203 -15.13 -4.02 -4.43
CA VAL A 203 -14.16 -3.19 -5.15
C VAL A 203 -14.13 -3.53 -6.64
N ILE A 204 -14.15 -4.81 -7.00
CA ILE A 204 -14.20 -5.26 -8.40
C ILE A 204 -15.49 -4.76 -9.07
N GLN A 205 -16.64 -4.93 -8.43
CA GLN A 205 -17.93 -4.48 -8.96
C GLN A 205 -17.96 -2.96 -9.15
N TYR A 206 -17.47 -2.20 -8.17
CA TYR A 206 -17.39 -0.74 -8.26
C TYR A 206 -16.49 -0.28 -9.41
N ASN A 207 -15.31 -0.88 -9.57
CA ASN A 207 -14.40 -0.55 -10.66
C ASN A 207 -15.00 -0.89 -12.03
N ALA A 208 -15.66 -2.05 -12.16
CA ALA A 208 -16.39 -2.42 -13.37
C ALA A 208 -17.50 -1.41 -13.71
N MET A 209 -18.26 -0.96 -12.69
CA MET A 209 -19.27 0.09 -12.88
C MET A 209 -18.67 1.42 -13.33
N ILE A 210 -17.51 1.81 -12.81
CA ILE A 210 -16.81 3.02 -13.26
C ILE A 210 -16.40 2.88 -14.72
N GLU A 211 -15.79 1.76 -15.10
CA GLU A 211 -15.35 1.51 -16.47
C GLU A 211 -16.52 1.51 -17.46
N ASP A 212 -17.62 0.84 -17.12
CA ASP A 212 -18.84 0.84 -17.91
C ASP A 212 -19.42 2.24 -18.07
N ASN A 213 -19.48 3.01 -16.98
CA ASN A 213 -19.97 4.38 -17.02
C ASN A 213 -19.07 5.28 -17.88
N MET A 214 -17.75 5.13 -17.78
CA MET A 214 -16.78 5.84 -18.62
C MET A 214 -16.94 5.47 -20.11
N ASN A 215 -17.12 4.20 -20.41
CA ASN A 215 -17.37 3.73 -21.78
C ASN A 215 -18.69 4.25 -22.34
N CYS A 216 -19.75 4.32 -21.53
CA CYS A 216 -21.01 4.96 -21.91
C CYS A 216 -20.82 6.45 -22.22
N ILE A 217 -20.11 7.20 -21.36
CA ILE A 217 -19.88 8.64 -21.56
C ILE A 217 -19.03 8.91 -22.81
N CYS A 218 -17.95 8.15 -23.01
CA CYS A 218 -17.06 8.27 -24.17
C CYS A 218 -17.71 7.77 -25.48
N GLY A 219 -18.63 6.80 -25.42
CA GLY A 219 -19.34 6.27 -26.57
C GLY A 219 -20.40 7.22 -27.15
N ILE A 220 -20.94 8.14 -26.35
CA ILE A 220 -21.96 9.11 -26.80
C ILE A 220 -21.44 10.03 -27.93
N PRO A 221 -20.26 10.67 -27.82
CA PRO A 221 -19.67 11.44 -28.91
C PRO A 221 -19.41 10.63 -30.20
N GLU A 222 -18.91 9.40 -30.07
CA GLU A 222 -18.55 8.54 -31.20
C GLU A 222 -19.79 8.04 -31.96
N ALA A 223 -20.82 7.59 -31.23
CA ALA A 223 -22.09 7.20 -31.80
C ALA A 223 -22.76 8.38 -32.55
N ARG A 224 -22.70 9.60 -31.98
CA ARG A 224 -23.24 10.81 -32.61
C ARG A 224 -22.49 11.18 -33.89
N LYS A 225 -21.15 11.04 -33.90
CA LYS A 225 -20.31 11.28 -35.09
C LYS A 225 -20.60 10.26 -36.19
N LYS A 226 -20.76 8.98 -35.83
CA LYS A 226 -21.10 7.90 -36.76
C LYS A 226 -22.49 8.11 -37.38
N ALA A 227 -23.50 8.43 -36.58
CA ALA A 227 -24.85 8.73 -37.06
C ALA A 227 -24.88 9.93 -38.01
N LEU A 228 -24.09 10.98 -37.74
CA LEU A 228 -23.97 12.14 -38.64
C LEU A 228 -23.34 11.77 -40.00
N LEU A 229 -22.32 10.92 -40.00
CA LEU A 229 -21.67 10.44 -41.23
C LEU A 229 -22.60 9.55 -42.04
N GLU A 230 -23.32 8.65 -41.38
CA GLU A 230 -24.34 7.79 -42.02
C GLU A 230 -25.50 8.61 -42.58
N GLY A 231 -25.97 9.64 -41.86
CA GLY A 231 -26.99 10.57 -42.36
C GLY A 231 -26.54 11.31 -43.61
N LYS A 232 -25.31 11.84 -43.61
CA LYS A 232 -24.71 12.49 -44.79
C LYS A 232 -24.53 11.53 -45.97
N ALA A 233 -24.20 10.26 -45.72
CA ALA A 233 -24.09 9.24 -46.76
C ALA A 233 -25.45 8.93 -47.39
N ARG A 234 -26.49 8.72 -46.56
CA ARG A 234 -27.86 8.49 -47.02
C ARG A 234 -28.41 9.68 -47.81
N GLU A 235 -28.13 10.91 -47.37
CA GLU A 235 -28.55 12.12 -48.09
C GLU A 235 -27.88 12.22 -49.48
N ARG A 236 -26.59 11.89 -49.57
CA ARG A 236 -25.86 11.86 -50.86
C ARG A 236 -26.42 10.79 -51.81
N GLU A 237 -26.74 9.61 -51.29
CA GLU A 237 -27.36 8.55 -52.09
C GLU A 237 -28.77 8.94 -52.57
N ALA A 238 -29.58 9.55 -51.70
CA ALA A 238 -30.90 10.04 -52.07
C ALA A 238 -30.83 11.10 -53.18
N LYS A 239 -29.89 12.05 -53.08
CA LYS A 239 -29.64 13.06 -54.13
C LYS A 239 -29.21 12.42 -55.45
N LYS A 240 -28.29 11.45 -55.44
CA LYS A 240 -27.89 10.72 -56.66
C LYS A 240 -29.09 10.01 -57.33
N LYS A 241 -29.85 9.23 -56.56
CA LYS A 241 -31.06 8.53 -57.06
C LYS A 241 -32.11 9.49 -57.63
N ALA A 242 -32.31 10.65 -57.00
CA ALA A 242 -33.22 11.69 -57.48
C ALA A 242 -32.75 12.38 -58.77
N THR A 243 -31.45 12.38 -59.07
CA THR A 243 -30.92 12.97 -60.31
C THR A 243 -30.80 11.96 -61.44
N GLU A 244 -30.59 10.67 -61.11
CA GLU A 244 -30.48 9.59 -62.09
C GLU A 244 -31.85 9.17 -62.66
N SER A 245 -32.89 9.13 -61.82
CA SER A 245 -34.26 8.79 -62.25
C SER A 245 -34.80 9.65 -63.40
N PRO A 246 -34.74 11.01 -63.37
CA PRO A 246 -35.16 11.83 -64.50
C PRO A 246 -34.22 11.71 -65.70
N LYS A 247 -32.91 11.52 -65.49
CA LYS A 247 -31.95 11.32 -66.60
C LYS A 247 -32.26 10.05 -67.37
N ILE A 248 -32.44 8.92 -66.69
CA ILE A 248 -32.79 7.63 -67.29
C ILE A 248 -34.14 7.71 -68.03
N ALA A 249 -35.13 8.41 -67.47
CA ALA A 249 -36.41 8.61 -68.13
C ALA A 249 -36.27 9.44 -69.43
N THR A 250 -35.43 10.49 -69.42
CA THR A 250 -35.19 11.31 -70.63
C THR A 250 -34.42 10.57 -71.73
N THR A 251 -33.44 9.72 -71.41
CA THR A 251 -32.74 8.92 -72.42
C THR A 251 -33.65 7.88 -73.06
N LYS A 252 -34.45 7.16 -72.26
CA LYS A 252 -35.42 6.18 -72.79
C LYS A 252 -36.41 6.83 -73.76
N ARG A 253 -36.94 8.01 -73.42
CA ARG A 253 -37.87 8.75 -74.28
C ARG A 253 -37.24 9.18 -75.62
N LYS A 254 -35.96 9.57 -75.62
CA LYS A 254 -35.22 9.91 -76.85
C LYS A 254 -34.91 8.69 -77.72
N GLU A 255 -34.64 7.55 -77.11
CA GLU A 255 -34.42 6.26 -77.80
C GLU A 255 -35.70 5.81 -78.50
N GLU A 256 -36.83 5.84 -77.80
CA GLU A 256 -38.16 5.49 -78.33
C GLU A 256 -38.54 6.40 -79.52
N GLU A 257 -38.27 7.70 -79.44
CA GLU A 257 -38.48 8.63 -80.56
C GLU A 257 -37.59 8.33 -81.77
N ARG A 258 -36.32 7.91 -81.58
CA ARG A 258 -35.43 7.51 -82.69
C ARG A 258 -35.94 6.24 -83.35
N MET A 259 -36.30 5.23 -82.56
CA MET A 259 -36.83 3.96 -83.06
C MET A 259 -38.14 4.16 -83.84
N ALA A 260 -39.00 5.09 -83.40
CA ALA A 260 -40.23 5.44 -84.12
C ALA A 260 -39.95 6.15 -85.47
N LYS A 261 -38.94 7.02 -85.52
CA LYS A 261 -38.52 7.70 -86.76
C LYS A 261 -37.89 6.72 -87.75
N GLU A 262 -37.09 5.78 -87.27
CA GLU A 262 -36.42 4.79 -88.11
C GLU A 262 -37.42 3.81 -88.74
N LYS A 263 -38.41 3.34 -87.97
CA LYS A 263 -39.54 2.54 -88.50
C LYS A 263 -40.31 3.26 -89.60
N LYS A 264 -40.61 4.56 -89.42
CA LYS A 264 -41.28 5.37 -90.46
C LYS A 264 -40.44 5.49 -91.74
N ASN A 265 -39.12 5.67 -91.61
CA ASN A 265 -38.23 5.76 -92.77
C ASN A 265 -38.12 4.42 -93.52
N ASP A 266 -38.12 3.29 -92.82
CA ASP A 266 -38.07 1.96 -93.44
C ASP A 266 -39.39 1.60 -94.14
N GLU A 267 -40.52 2.03 -93.59
CA GLU A 267 -41.83 1.93 -94.25
C GLU A 267 -41.88 2.78 -95.54
N GLU A 268 -41.36 4.01 -95.51
CA GLU A 268 -41.27 4.86 -96.70
C GLU A 268 -40.34 4.28 -97.79
N LYS A 269 -39.21 3.67 -97.40
CA LYS A 269 -38.30 3.01 -98.35
C LYS A 269 -38.93 1.78 -98.98
N LYS A 270 -39.69 0.98 -98.21
CA LYS A 270 -40.46 -0.16 -98.73
C LYS A 270 -41.59 0.26 -99.66
N ALA A 271 -42.22 1.42 -99.43
CA ALA A 271 -43.23 1.97 -100.34
C ALA A 271 -42.62 2.44 -101.67
N LYS A 272 -41.43 3.05 -101.65
CA LYS A 272 -40.72 3.52 -102.86
C LYS A 272 -40.13 2.37 -103.71
N GLY A 273 -39.83 1.21 -103.10
CA GLY A 273 -39.35 0.02 -103.80
C GLY A 273 -40.41 -0.74 -104.62
N LYS A 274 -41.70 -0.55 -104.31
CA LYS A 274 -42.80 -1.22 -105.03
C LYS A 274 -43.28 -0.50 -106.30
N ASN A 275 -42.72 0.67 -106.62
CA ASN A 275 -43.15 1.49 -107.76
C ASN A 275 -42.14 1.50 -108.94
N LYS A 276 -41.24 0.51 -108.97
CA LYS A 276 -40.36 0.20 -110.12
C LYS A 276 -40.46 -1.30 -110.41
N GLY A 277 -41.59 -1.70 -110.98
CA GLY A 277 -41.85 -3.00 -111.58
C GLY A 277 -42.61 -2.78 -112.86
#